data_AF-A0A847CTW2-F1
#
_entry.id   AF-A0A847CTW2-F1
#
_cell.length_a   1.000
_cell.length_b   1.000
_cell.length_c   1.000
_cell.angle_alpha   90.00
_cell.angle_beta   90.00
_cell.angle_gamma   90.00
#
_symmetry.space_group_name_H-M   'P 1'
#
loop_
_entity.id
_entity.type
_entity.pdbx_description
1 polymer ?
#
loop_
_entity_poly.entity_id
_entity_poly.type
_entity_poly.pdbx_seq_one_letter_code
_entity_poly.pdbx_strand_id
1 'polypeptide(L)'
;MKLIVVNIKKVLNANFLFMTLTSLIFGFFMLVGNNEQLDMFNVPYYSFVLKGFIFIFIVFALELSKNLLQEDKLGKKIEWFLGNGVSIRKVSMINSISLYLATSLLLLPLTIWTGLKLNDFQLVGLLDYYLFAFVCSIIINRSIMFIVDMNRFKGIIIWLTFFYLLSLILEMFVLSLGTKYLMGLSLKYLLSLLLIGALISRTDKERITSAYY
;
A
#
# COMPACT_ATOMS: atom_id res chain seq x y z
N MET A 1 21.15 -4.74 1.72
CA MET A 1 20.96 -3.35 1.27
C MET A 1 21.13 -3.16 -0.24
N LYS A 2 22.17 -3.71 -0.91
CA LYS A 2 22.33 -3.59 -2.39
C LYS A 2 21.10 -4.01 -3.20
N LEU A 3 20.39 -5.08 -2.80
CA LEU A 3 19.17 -5.54 -3.48
C LEU A 3 18.01 -4.52 -3.47
N ILE A 4 17.83 -3.79 -2.37
CA ILE A 4 16.77 -2.78 -2.25
C ILE A 4 17.06 -1.62 -3.21
N VAL A 5 18.32 -1.17 -3.26
CA VAL A 5 18.74 -0.10 -4.18
C VAL A 5 18.54 -0.50 -5.64
N VAL A 6 18.86 -1.76 -5.99
CA VAL A 6 18.64 -2.29 -7.34
C VAL A 6 17.15 -2.32 -7.67
N ASN A 7 16.31 -2.79 -6.75
CA ASN A 7 14.86 -2.84 -6.95
C ASN A 7 14.25 -1.44 -7.09
N ILE A 8 14.67 -0.47 -6.28
CA ILE A 8 14.23 0.93 -6.41
C ILE A 8 14.66 1.51 -7.76
N LYS A 9 15.90 1.26 -8.21
CA LYS A 9 16.38 1.72 -9.53
C LYS A 9 15.56 1.14 -10.69
N LYS A 10 15.15 -0.13 -10.61
CA LYS A 10 14.29 -0.75 -11.64
C LYS A 10 12.91 -0.10 -11.74
N VAL A 11 12.41 0.41 -10.61
CA VAL A 11 11.10 1.06 -10.52
C VAL A 11 11.14 2.51 -11.00
N LEU A 12 12.29 3.18 -10.85
CA LEU A 12 12.52 4.58 -11.23
C LEU A 12 12.64 4.77 -12.76
N ASN A 13 11.57 4.44 -13.48
CA ASN A 13 11.46 4.60 -14.93
C ASN A 13 10.55 5.80 -15.30
N ALA A 14 10.38 6.07 -16.59
CA ALA A 14 9.46 7.13 -17.06
C ALA A 14 8.03 6.99 -16.51
N ASN A 15 7.55 5.75 -16.33
CA ASN A 15 6.25 5.47 -15.71
C ASN A 15 6.17 6.00 -14.26
N PHE A 16 7.27 5.96 -13.52
CA PHE A 16 7.35 6.50 -12.16
C PHE A 16 7.13 8.02 -12.16
N LEU A 17 7.81 8.74 -13.08
CA LEU A 17 7.65 10.19 -13.22
C LEU A 17 6.21 10.56 -13.60
N PHE A 18 5.62 9.82 -14.54
CA PHE A 18 4.23 10.03 -14.94
C PHE A 18 3.26 9.81 -13.76
N MET A 19 3.44 8.73 -13.00
CA MET A 19 2.62 8.44 -11.82
C MET A 19 2.76 9.52 -10.75
N THR A 20 3.97 10.01 -10.47
CA THR A 20 4.18 11.16 -9.57
C THR A 20 3.40 12.39 -10.05
N LEU A 21 3.48 12.71 -11.34
CA LEU A 21 2.79 13.86 -11.92
C LEU A 21 1.26 13.71 -11.82
N THR A 22 0.71 12.55 -12.17
CA THR A 22 -0.72 12.28 -12.01
C THR A 22 -1.17 12.40 -10.56
N SER A 23 -0.37 11.91 -9.61
CA SER A 23 -0.66 12.04 -8.19
C SER A 23 -0.78 13.50 -7.76
N LEU A 24 0.13 14.36 -8.24
CA LEU A 24 0.14 15.78 -7.92
C LEU A 24 -1.09 16.50 -8.50
N ILE A 25 -1.52 16.12 -9.71
CA ILE A 25 -2.75 16.65 -10.31
C ILE A 25 -3.97 16.27 -9.44
N PHE A 26 -4.09 15.01 -9.05
CA PHE A 26 -5.17 14.57 -8.17
C PHE A 26 -5.13 15.25 -6.80
N GLY A 27 -3.93 15.39 -6.20
CA GLY A 27 -3.74 16.11 -4.95
C GLY A 27 -4.10 17.59 -5.06
N PHE A 28 -3.78 18.22 -6.18
CA PHE A 28 -4.16 19.60 -6.44
C PHE A 28 -5.67 19.76 -6.47
N PHE A 29 -6.39 18.92 -7.22
CA PHE A 29 -7.87 18.96 -7.26
C PHE A 29 -8.51 18.73 -5.89
N MET A 30 -8.03 17.73 -5.14
CA MET A 30 -8.51 17.45 -3.78
C MET A 30 -8.37 18.66 -2.85
N LEU A 31 -7.26 19.39 -2.95
CA LEU A 31 -7.00 20.53 -2.08
C LEU A 31 -7.65 21.84 -2.54
N VAL A 32 -8.05 21.97 -3.81
CA VAL A 32 -8.70 23.18 -4.32
C VAL A 32 -10.14 23.29 -3.83
N GLY A 33 -10.81 22.16 -3.54
CA GLY A 33 -12.16 22.13 -2.97
C GLY A 33 -12.26 22.46 -1.47
N ASN A 34 -11.25 23.10 -0.88
CA ASN A 34 -11.17 23.40 0.54
C ASN A 34 -12.28 24.37 0.98
N ASN A 35 -13.34 23.82 1.59
CA ASN A 35 -14.14 24.53 2.57
C ASN A 35 -13.73 23.98 3.94
N GLU A 36 -12.97 24.77 4.71
CA GLU A 36 -12.31 24.42 5.98
C GLU A 36 -13.25 24.05 7.15
N GLN A 37 -14.54 23.81 6.90
CA GLN A 37 -15.59 23.72 7.93
C GLN A 37 -16.32 22.37 8.02
N LEU A 38 -15.87 21.32 7.33
CA LEU A 38 -16.53 20.01 7.39
C LEU A 38 -15.67 18.98 8.12
N ASP A 39 -15.70 19.04 9.46
CA ASP A 39 -15.36 17.90 10.30
C ASP A 39 -16.40 16.79 10.05
N MET A 40 -16.16 15.96 9.04
CA MET A 40 -17.00 14.80 8.80
C MET A 40 -16.70 13.75 9.88
N PHE A 41 -17.70 13.43 10.69
CA PHE A 41 -17.66 12.35 11.69
C PHE A 41 -16.55 12.48 12.75
N ASN A 42 -16.29 13.70 13.27
CA ASN A 42 -15.22 13.97 14.25
C ASN A 42 -13.79 13.64 13.77
N VAL A 43 -13.60 13.54 12.45
CA VAL A 43 -12.30 13.29 11.83
C VAL A 43 -11.78 14.59 11.22
N PRO A 44 -10.59 15.07 11.61
CA PRO A 44 -10.04 16.29 11.05
C PRO A 44 -9.78 16.09 9.55
N TYR A 45 -10.15 17.09 8.75
CA TYR A 45 -10.09 17.03 7.28
C TYR A 45 -8.72 16.55 6.75
N TYR A 46 -7.63 17.01 7.36
CA TYR A 46 -6.27 16.56 7.04
C TYR A 46 -6.12 15.03 7.08
N SER A 47 -6.62 14.39 8.14
CA SER A 47 -6.53 12.93 8.27
C SER A 47 -7.41 12.18 7.27
N PHE A 48 -8.52 12.77 6.83
CA PHE A 48 -9.36 12.22 5.77
C PHE A 48 -8.64 12.27 4.40
N VAL A 49 -7.97 13.38 4.08
CA VAL A 49 -7.16 13.52 2.87
C VAL A 49 -6.05 12.46 2.83
N LEU A 50 -5.36 12.24 3.96
CA LEU A 50 -4.33 11.20 4.08
C LEU A 50 -4.90 9.78 3.88
N LYS A 51 -6.12 9.49 4.35
CA LYS A 51 -6.79 8.22 4.03
C LYS A 51 -7.01 8.08 2.51
N GLY A 52 -7.41 9.15 1.83
CA GLY A 52 -7.47 9.18 0.36
C GLY A 52 -6.14 8.84 -0.31
N PHE A 53 -5.01 9.29 0.23
CA PHE A 53 -3.69 8.95 -0.32
C PHE A 53 -3.29 7.49 -0.13
N ILE A 54 -3.83 6.79 0.87
CA ILE A 54 -3.62 5.35 1.01
C ILE A 54 -4.27 4.61 -0.17
N PHE A 55 -5.41 5.07 -0.66
CA PHE A 55 -6.03 4.49 -1.86
C PHE A 55 -5.12 4.65 -3.09
N ILE A 56 -4.58 5.86 -3.30
CA ILE A 56 -3.62 6.14 -4.38
C ILE A 56 -2.36 5.28 -4.20
N PHE A 57 -1.87 5.15 -2.97
CA PHE A 57 -0.74 4.30 -2.62
C PHE A 57 -0.98 2.86 -3.06
N ILE A 58 -2.14 2.28 -2.76
CA ILE A 58 -2.49 0.91 -3.14
C ILE A 58 -2.40 0.70 -4.66
N VAL A 59 -3.00 1.61 -5.43
CA VAL A 59 -3.02 1.52 -6.90
C VAL A 59 -1.61 1.59 -7.48
N PHE A 60 -0.82 2.57 -7.05
CA PHE A 60 0.57 2.70 -7.53
C PHE A 60 1.48 1.58 -7.05
N ALA A 61 1.30 1.11 -5.81
CA ALA A 61 2.04 -0.03 -5.29
C ALA A 61 1.78 -1.28 -6.13
N LEU A 62 0.54 -1.52 -6.53
CA LEU A 62 0.20 -2.64 -7.41
C LEU A 62 0.82 -2.47 -8.81
N GLU A 63 0.82 -1.27 -9.38
CA GLU A 63 1.46 -1.03 -10.68
C GLU A 63 2.99 -1.25 -10.62
N LEU A 64 3.65 -0.71 -9.59
CA LEU A 64 5.09 -0.91 -9.39
C LEU A 64 5.47 -2.36 -9.07
N SER A 65 4.56 -3.10 -8.44
CA SER A 65 4.79 -4.51 -8.13
C SER A 65 4.92 -5.40 -9.37
N LYS A 66 4.38 -4.97 -10.52
CA LYS A 66 4.52 -5.68 -11.80
C LYS A 66 5.99 -5.77 -12.22
N ASN A 67 6.68 -4.64 -12.20
CA ASN A 67 8.10 -4.54 -12.57
C ASN A 67 9.06 -5.01 -11.45
N LEU A 68 8.53 -5.48 -10.32
CA LEU A 68 9.29 -5.99 -9.18
C LEU A 68 9.01 -7.46 -8.96
N LEU A 69 7.96 -7.76 -8.19
CA LEU A 69 7.70 -9.09 -7.71
C LEU A 69 7.17 -10.00 -8.82
N GLN A 70 6.35 -9.45 -9.71
CA GLN A 70 5.74 -10.25 -10.77
C GLN A 70 6.80 -10.67 -11.79
N GLU A 71 7.67 -9.77 -12.22
CA GLU A 71 8.83 -10.12 -13.05
C GLU A 71 9.77 -11.11 -12.37
N ASP A 72 10.10 -10.91 -11.09
CA ASP A 72 10.99 -11.83 -10.37
C ASP A 72 10.35 -13.21 -10.15
N LYS A 73 9.02 -13.28 -10.06
CA LYS A 73 8.26 -14.52 -9.97
C LYS A 73 8.16 -15.24 -11.32
N LEU A 74 7.80 -14.53 -12.39
CA LEU A 74 7.75 -15.06 -13.76
C LEU A 74 9.13 -15.52 -14.26
N GLY A 75 10.18 -14.76 -13.92
CA GLY A 75 11.56 -15.08 -14.27
C GLY A 75 12.21 -16.15 -13.39
N LYS A 76 11.46 -16.84 -12.52
CA LYS A 76 11.94 -17.89 -11.60
C LYS A 76 13.08 -17.46 -10.68
N LYS A 77 13.33 -16.17 -10.50
CA LYS A 77 14.38 -15.69 -9.58
C LYS A 77 14.02 -16.01 -8.14
N ILE A 78 12.73 -16.01 -7.80
CA ILE A 78 12.26 -16.44 -6.48
C ILE A 78 12.60 -17.93 -6.24
N GLU A 79 12.42 -18.80 -7.24
CA GLU A 79 12.82 -20.21 -7.15
C GLU A 79 14.34 -20.35 -6.94
N TRP A 80 15.14 -19.58 -7.68
CA TRP A 80 16.59 -19.58 -7.52
C TRP A 80 17.03 -19.14 -6.12
N PHE A 81 16.41 -18.10 -5.55
CA PHE A 81 16.68 -17.68 -4.17
C PHE A 81 16.30 -18.76 -3.16
N LEU A 82 15.19 -19.47 -3.38
CA LEU A 82 14.75 -20.57 -2.53
C LEU A 82 15.69 -21.78 -2.62
N GLY A 83 16.16 -22.12 -3.83
CA GLY A 83 17.14 -23.18 -4.06
C GLY A 83 18.49 -22.91 -3.37
N ASN A 84 18.87 -21.64 -3.25
CA ASN A 84 20.07 -21.21 -2.52
C ASN A 84 19.87 -21.05 -1.00
N GLY A 85 18.74 -21.53 -0.45
CA GLY A 85 18.49 -21.54 1.00
C GLY A 85 18.00 -20.21 1.59
N VAL A 86 17.63 -19.21 0.78
CA VAL A 86 17.01 -17.99 1.29
C VAL A 86 15.58 -18.27 1.69
N SER A 87 15.19 -17.93 2.92
CA SER A 87 13.81 -18.16 3.38
C SER A 87 12.80 -17.23 2.68
N ILE A 88 11.61 -17.76 2.36
CA ILE A 88 10.49 -16.98 1.78
C ILE A 88 10.21 -15.71 2.58
N ARG A 89 10.28 -15.82 3.92
CA ARG A 89 10.06 -14.68 4.82
C ARG A 89 11.03 -13.53 4.52
N LYS A 90 12.31 -13.82 4.27
CA LYS A 90 13.31 -12.80 3.93
C LYS A 90 13.04 -12.18 2.56
N VAL A 91 12.73 -12.99 1.54
CA VAL A 91 12.43 -12.49 0.19
C VAL A 91 11.19 -11.58 0.22
N SER A 92 10.12 -12.04 0.87
CA SER A 92 8.90 -11.26 1.05
C SER A 92 9.18 -9.96 1.79
N MET A 93 9.91 -9.98 2.89
CA MET A 93 10.18 -8.75 3.65
C MET A 93 11.00 -7.73 2.83
N ILE A 94 12.03 -8.18 2.11
CA ILE A 94 12.85 -7.31 1.26
C ILE A 94 12.00 -6.64 0.18
N ASN A 95 11.12 -7.41 -0.46
CA ASN A 95 10.26 -6.89 -1.51
C ASN A 95 9.17 -5.96 -0.98
N SER A 96 8.60 -6.23 0.20
CA SER A 96 7.63 -5.31 0.85
C SER A 96 8.27 -3.98 1.24
N ILE A 97 9.49 -4.02 1.79
CA ILE A 97 10.25 -2.79 2.12
C ILE A 97 10.57 -2.02 0.84
N SER A 98 11.02 -2.71 -0.21
CA SER A 98 11.34 -2.07 -1.49
C SER A 98 10.11 -1.42 -2.11
N LEU A 99 8.95 -2.10 -2.10
CA LEU A 99 7.70 -1.58 -2.61
C LEU A 99 7.28 -0.34 -1.83
N TYR A 100 7.27 -0.42 -0.50
CA TYR A 100 6.93 0.67 0.40
C TYR A 100 7.82 1.90 0.19
N LEU A 101 9.13 1.73 0.11
CA LEU A 101 10.05 2.84 -0.10
C LEU A 101 9.84 3.49 -1.46
N ALA A 102 9.67 2.69 -2.52
CA ALA A 102 9.45 3.21 -3.86
C ALA A 102 8.15 4.01 -3.98
N THR A 103 7.04 3.49 -3.45
CA THR A 103 5.73 4.15 -3.50
C THR A 103 5.66 5.36 -2.57
N SER A 104 6.32 5.29 -1.41
CA SER A 104 6.41 6.43 -0.49
C SER A 104 7.24 7.56 -1.09
N LEU A 105 8.35 7.24 -1.78
CA LEU A 105 9.14 8.22 -2.51
C LEU A 105 8.33 8.90 -3.61
N LEU A 106 7.49 8.12 -4.30
CA LEU A 106 6.59 8.62 -5.35
C LEU A 106 5.59 9.64 -4.79
N LEU A 107 4.97 9.33 -3.65
CA LEU A 107 3.95 10.17 -3.02
C LEU A 107 4.53 11.26 -2.12
N LEU A 108 5.86 11.32 -1.96
CA LEU A 108 6.54 12.28 -1.10
C LEU A 108 6.25 13.75 -1.49
N PRO A 109 6.29 14.13 -2.78
CA PRO A 109 5.94 15.50 -3.20
C PRO A 109 4.50 15.87 -2.84
N LEU A 110 3.58 14.90 -2.94
CA LEU A 110 2.17 15.07 -2.60
C LEU A 110 1.98 15.31 -1.10
N THR A 111 2.60 14.48 -0.26
CA THR A 111 2.46 14.58 1.20
C THR A 111 3.07 15.88 1.73
N ILE A 112 4.22 16.32 1.19
CA ILE A 112 4.80 17.63 1.50
C ILE A 112 3.84 18.75 1.12
N TRP A 113 3.35 18.75 -0.12
CA TRP A 113 2.45 19.81 -0.60
C TRP A 113 1.19 19.92 0.27
N THR A 114 0.64 18.79 0.69
CA THR A 114 -0.56 18.76 1.55
C THR A 114 -0.29 19.25 2.96
N GLY A 115 0.90 18.95 3.51
CA GLY A 115 1.32 19.46 4.82
C GLY A 115 1.61 20.96 4.81
N LEU A 116 2.05 21.53 3.69
CA LEU A 116 2.28 22.97 3.56
C LEU A 116 0.98 23.76 3.38
N LYS A 117 -0.03 23.18 2.72
CA LYS A 117 -1.28 23.88 2.39
C LYS A 117 -2.33 23.80 3.51
N LEU A 118 -2.35 22.71 4.28
CA LEU A 118 -3.35 22.50 5.33
C LEU A 118 -2.81 22.99 6.68
N ASN A 119 -3.48 23.96 7.28
CA ASN A 119 -3.09 24.54 8.58
C ASN A 119 -3.25 23.56 9.75
N ASP A 120 -4.11 22.54 9.63
CA ASP A 120 -4.38 21.52 10.66
C ASP A 120 -3.44 20.31 10.57
N PHE A 121 -2.13 20.56 10.56
CA PHE A 121 -1.15 19.48 10.51
C PHE A 121 -1.14 18.67 11.80
N GLN A 122 -1.58 17.41 11.71
CA GLN A 122 -1.54 16.46 12.82
C GLN A 122 -0.50 15.36 12.58
N LEU A 123 0.51 15.30 13.45
CA LEU A 123 1.56 14.26 13.42
C LEU A 123 0.98 12.84 13.50
N VAL A 124 -0.08 12.64 14.29
CA VAL A 124 -0.73 11.33 14.45
C VAL A 124 -1.30 10.82 13.13
N GLY A 125 -1.95 11.69 12.35
CA GLY A 125 -2.50 11.33 11.04
C GLY A 125 -1.41 10.96 10.03
N LEU A 126 -0.30 11.70 10.03
CA LEU A 126 0.84 11.41 9.15
C LEU A 126 1.53 10.09 9.52
N LEU A 127 1.71 9.81 10.81
CA LEU A 127 2.25 8.53 11.27
C LEU A 127 1.31 7.37 10.91
N ASP A 128 -0.01 7.52 11.10
CA ASP A 128 -0.98 6.51 10.70
C ASP A 128 -0.92 6.22 9.19
N TYR A 129 -0.77 7.26 8.36
CA TYR A 129 -0.60 7.10 6.92
C TYR A 129 0.61 6.23 6.58
N TYR A 130 1.81 6.56 7.08
CA TYR A 130 3.04 5.81 6.74
C TYR A 130 3.02 4.39 7.31
N LEU A 131 2.51 4.20 8.53
CA LEU A 131 2.38 2.88 9.13
C LEU A 131 1.40 2.00 8.34
N PHE A 132 0.24 2.54 7.98
CA PHE A 132 -0.75 1.77 7.23
C PHE A 132 -0.32 1.52 5.78
N ALA A 133 0.40 2.46 5.16
CA ALA A 133 1.03 2.26 3.85
C ALA A 133 2.04 1.09 3.88
N PHE A 134 2.81 0.96 4.96
CA PHE A 134 3.70 -0.19 5.15
C PHE A 134 2.93 -1.51 5.32
N VAL A 135 1.83 -1.52 6.08
CA VAL A 135 0.94 -2.69 6.19
C VAL A 135 0.37 -3.07 4.83
N CYS A 136 -0.07 -2.09 4.02
CA CYS A 136 -0.57 -2.32 2.67
C CYS A 136 0.50 -2.95 1.76
N SER A 137 1.76 -2.52 1.85
CA SER A 137 2.83 -3.11 1.03
C SER A 137 3.05 -4.58 1.35
N ILE A 138 2.93 -4.97 2.63
CA ILE A 138 2.99 -6.38 3.06
C ILE A 138 1.82 -7.17 2.48
N ILE A 139 0.59 -6.64 2.58
CA ILE A 139 -0.61 -7.30 2.05
C ILE A 139 -0.49 -7.50 0.54
N ILE A 140 -0.11 -6.44 -0.21
CA ILE A 140 0.07 -6.49 -1.66
C ILE A 140 1.08 -7.58 -2.01
N ASN A 141 2.28 -7.53 -1.43
CA ASN A 141 3.31 -8.51 -1.74
C ASN A 141 2.87 -9.95 -1.42
N ARG A 142 2.22 -10.17 -0.27
CA ARG A 142 1.70 -11.49 0.11
C ARG A 142 0.60 -11.98 -0.83
N SER A 143 -0.28 -11.09 -1.28
CA SER A 143 -1.32 -11.44 -2.25
C SER A 143 -0.74 -11.88 -3.60
N ILE A 144 0.33 -11.24 -4.08
CA ILE A 144 0.99 -11.62 -5.35
C ILE A 144 1.72 -12.96 -5.18
N MET A 145 2.38 -13.19 -4.04
CA MET A 145 2.99 -14.49 -3.75
C MET A 145 1.98 -15.63 -3.72
N PHE A 146 0.75 -15.38 -3.24
CA PHE A 146 -0.33 -16.36 -3.17
C PHE A 146 -0.87 -16.78 -4.54
N ILE A 147 -0.85 -15.88 -5.54
CA ILE A 147 -1.40 -16.17 -6.86
C ILE A 147 -0.47 -17.06 -7.69
N VAL A 148 -1.01 -18.15 -8.21
CA VAL A 148 -0.33 -19.09 -9.13
C VAL A 148 -0.44 -18.61 -10.58
N ASP A 149 -1.63 -18.15 -10.99
CA ASP A 149 -1.96 -17.70 -12.34
C ASP A 149 -1.82 -16.18 -12.46
N MET A 150 -0.79 -15.71 -13.17
CA MET A 150 -0.48 -14.29 -13.27
C MET A 150 -1.54 -13.48 -14.04
N ASN A 151 -2.40 -14.11 -14.84
CA ASN A 151 -3.51 -13.42 -15.51
C ASN A 151 -4.59 -12.96 -14.53
N ARG A 152 -4.69 -13.61 -13.36
CA ARG A 152 -5.61 -13.21 -12.27
C ARG A 152 -5.12 -12.02 -11.45
N PHE A 153 -3.95 -11.45 -11.78
CA PHE A 153 -3.40 -10.29 -11.07
C PHE A 153 -4.36 -9.09 -11.05
N LYS A 154 -5.11 -8.85 -12.13
CA LYS A 154 -6.12 -7.78 -12.18
C LYS A 154 -7.18 -7.94 -11.07
N GLY A 155 -7.48 -9.17 -10.66
CA GLY A 155 -8.38 -9.47 -9.55
C GLY A 155 -7.84 -9.03 -8.19
N ILE A 156 -6.50 -8.99 -7.99
CA ILE A 156 -5.90 -8.47 -6.75
C ILE A 156 -6.26 -7.01 -6.57
N ILE A 157 -6.12 -6.21 -7.64
CA ILE A 157 -6.38 -4.78 -7.59
C ILE A 157 -7.80 -4.52 -7.12
N ILE A 158 -8.78 -5.21 -7.73
CA ILE A 158 -10.20 -5.08 -7.38
C ILE A 158 -10.45 -5.53 -5.93
N TRP A 159 -9.95 -6.69 -5.53
CA TRP A 159 -10.19 -7.21 -4.19
C TRP A 159 -9.55 -6.36 -3.09
N LEU A 160 -8.33 -5.88 -3.30
CA LEU A 160 -7.57 -5.13 -2.31
C LEU A 160 -8.08 -3.70 -2.16
N THR A 161 -8.51 -3.08 -3.27
CA THR A 161 -9.22 -1.78 -3.23
C THR A 161 -10.57 -1.91 -2.52
N PHE A 162 -11.34 -2.98 -2.79
CA PHE A 162 -12.59 -3.25 -2.09
C PHE A 162 -12.38 -3.48 -0.59
N PHE A 163 -11.36 -4.27 -0.20
CA PHE A 163 -11.00 -4.49 1.19
C PHE A 163 -10.66 -3.17 1.91
N TYR A 164 -9.89 -2.30 1.24
CA TYR A 164 -9.55 -1.00 1.81
C TYR A 164 -10.77 -0.10 2.01
N LEU A 165 -11.65 0.00 1.00
CA LEU A 165 -12.90 0.76 1.09
C LEU A 165 -13.80 0.23 2.21
N LEU A 166 -13.95 -1.08 2.33
CA LEU A 166 -14.72 -1.70 3.40
C LEU A 166 -14.14 -1.38 4.78
N SER A 167 -12.81 -1.46 4.93
CA SER A 167 -12.11 -1.11 6.16
C SER A 167 -12.31 0.36 6.54
N LEU A 168 -12.29 1.27 5.56
CA LEU A 168 -12.55 2.70 5.76
C LEU A 168 -14.00 2.94 6.19
N ILE A 169 -14.98 2.30 5.55
CA ILE A 169 -16.40 2.43 5.92
C ILE A 169 -16.62 1.95 7.37
N LEU A 170 -16.03 0.82 7.75
CA LEU A 170 -16.12 0.29 9.12
C LEU A 170 -15.47 1.23 10.13
N GLU A 171 -14.30 1.80 9.79
CA GLU A 171 -13.64 2.80 10.63
C GLU A 171 -14.54 4.03 10.83
N MET A 172 -15.08 4.60 9.76
CA MET A 172 -15.96 5.77 9.83
C MET A 172 -17.26 5.47 10.60
N PHE A 173 -17.80 4.26 10.46
CA PHE A 173 -18.97 3.82 11.23
C PHE A 173 -18.67 3.78 12.74
N VAL A 174 -17.52 3.22 13.14
CA VAL A 174 -17.11 3.19 14.56
C VAL A 174 -16.90 4.59 15.13
N LEU A 175 -16.35 5.50 14.32
CA LEU A 175 -16.17 6.90 14.72
C LEU A 175 -17.51 7.64 14.88
N SER A 176 -18.49 7.33 14.04
CA SER A 176 -19.85 7.88 14.14
C SER A 176 -20.59 7.48 15.42
N LEU A 177 -20.22 6.34 16.04
CA LEU A 177 -20.80 5.87 17.31
C LEU A 177 -20.28 6.64 18.54
N GLY A 178 -19.53 7.73 18.35
CA GLY A 178 -18.98 8.54 19.45
C GLY A 178 -17.81 7.89 20.19
N THR A 179 -17.21 6.85 19.62
CA THR A 179 -16.04 6.19 20.20
C THR A 179 -14.77 7.01 19.97
N LYS A 180 -13.75 6.80 20.82
CA LYS A 180 -12.45 7.48 20.68
C LYS A 180 -11.81 7.13 19.33
N TYR A 181 -11.19 8.12 18.69
CA TYR A 181 -10.46 7.98 17.41
C TYR A 181 -9.53 6.75 17.35
N LEU A 182 -8.84 6.44 18.46
CA LEU A 182 -7.95 5.29 18.59
C LEU A 182 -8.65 3.93 18.41
N MET A 183 -9.94 3.82 18.72
CA MET A 183 -10.70 2.57 18.61
C MET A 183 -11.07 2.26 17.15
N GLY A 184 -11.38 3.28 16.35
CA GLY A 184 -11.53 3.11 14.90
C GLY A 184 -10.23 2.65 14.24
N LEU A 185 -9.11 3.26 14.63
CA LEU A 185 -7.79 2.87 14.16
C LEU A 185 -7.43 1.42 14.52
N SER A 186 -7.67 1.01 15.78
CA SER A 186 -7.31 -0.34 16.22
C SER A 186 -8.09 -1.42 15.46
N LEU A 187 -9.37 -1.18 15.15
CA LEU A 187 -10.17 -2.07 14.32
C LEU A 187 -9.58 -2.24 12.92
N LYS A 188 -9.23 -1.12 12.27
CA LYS A 188 -8.58 -1.12 10.94
C LYS A 188 -7.31 -1.97 10.95
N TYR A 189 -6.44 -1.79 11.95
CA TYR A 189 -5.21 -2.57 12.07
C TYR A 189 -5.47 -4.05 12.38
N LEU A 190 -6.44 -4.38 13.23
CA LEU A 190 -6.83 -5.77 13.53
C LEU A 190 -7.32 -6.50 12.26
N LEU A 191 -8.20 -5.88 11.48
CA LEU A 191 -8.66 -6.44 10.20
C LEU A 191 -7.48 -6.70 9.25
N SER A 192 -6.54 -5.75 9.16
CA SER A 192 -5.36 -5.88 8.31
C SER A 192 -4.43 -7.01 8.77
N LEU A 193 -4.24 -7.19 10.08
CA LEU A 193 -3.42 -8.27 10.66
C LEU A 193 -4.05 -9.65 10.45
N LEU A 194 -5.36 -9.77 10.63
CA LEU A 194 -6.10 -11.00 10.35
C LEU A 194 -5.93 -11.43 8.89
N LEU A 195 -6.02 -10.47 7.96
CA LEU A 195 -5.82 -10.72 6.54
C LEU A 195 -4.37 -11.14 6.23
N ILE A 196 -3.37 -10.49 6.82
CA ILE A 196 -1.97 -10.90 6.69
C ILE A 196 -1.77 -12.33 7.20
N GLY A 197 -2.31 -12.65 8.38
CA GLY A 197 -2.25 -13.99 8.96
C GLY A 197 -2.88 -15.05 8.06
N ALA A 198 -4.07 -14.76 7.51
CA ALA A 198 -4.75 -15.65 6.58
C ALA A 198 -3.93 -15.87 5.30
N LEU A 199 -3.33 -14.82 4.72
CA LEU A 199 -2.46 -14.95 3.56
C LEU A 199 -1.22 -15.80 3.86
N ILE A 200 -0.54 -15.56 4.99
CA ILE A 200 0.66 -16.32 5.37
C ILE A 200 0.33 -17.81 5.54
N SER A 201 -0.78 -18.13 6.20
CA SER A 201 -1.20 -19.52 6.43
C SER A 201 -1.53 -20.28 5.14
N ARG A 202 -1.89 -19.57 4.07
CA ARG A 202 -2.27 -20.15 2.78
C ARG A 202 -1.16 -20.08 1.72
N THR A 203 -0.01 -19.46 2.02
CA THR A 203 1.14 -19.37 1.12
C THR A 203 2.15 -20.47 1.38
N ASP A 204 2.08 -21.54 0.58
CA ASP A 204 3.06 -22.64 0.61
C ASP A 204 4.21 -22.42 -0.38
N LYS A 205 5.34 -23.08 -0.12
CA LYS A 205 6.53 -23.07 -1.00
C LYS A 205 6.18 -23.44 -2.43
N GLU A 206 5.39 -24.50 -2.60
CA GLU A 206 5.01 -25.03 -3.92
C GLU A 206 4.15 -24.06 -4.74
N ARG A 207 3.30 -23.26 -4.08
CA ARG A 207 2.48 -22.22 -4.74
C ARG A 207 3.29 -20.99 -5.15
N ILE A 208 4.38 -20.72 -4.44
CA ILE A 208 5.25 -19.60 -4.77
C ILE A 208 6.12 -19.94 -6.00
N THR A 209 6.52 -21.21 -6.13
CA THR A 209 7.34 -21.72 -7.23
C THR A 209 6.51 -22.14 -8.46
N SER A 210 5.21 -22.40 -8.32
CA SER A 210 4.33 -22.59 -9.46
C SER A 210 3.78 -21.25 -9.93
N ALA A 211 4.41 -20.66 -10.95
CA ALA A 211 3.85 -19.55 -11.70
C ALA A 211 3.53 -20.03 -13.12
N TYR A 212 2.25 -19.99 -13.48
CA TYR A 212 1.78 -20.32 -14.83
C TYR A 212 1.15 -19.08 -15.48
N TYR A 213 1.13 -19.08 -16.82
CA TYR A 213 0.39 -18.12 -17.64
C TYR A 213 -1.07 -18.53 -17.75
#